data_AF-A0A949T617-F1
#
_entry.id   AF-A0A949T617-F1
#
_cell.length_a   1.000
_cell.length_b   1.000
_cell.length_c   1.000
_cell.angle_alpha   90.00
_cell.angle_beta   90.00
_cell.angle_gamma   90.00
#
_symmetry.space_group_name_H-M   'P 1'
#
loop_
_entity.id
_entity.type
_entity.pdbx_description
1 polymer ?
#
loop_
_entity_poly.entity_id
_entity_poly.type
_entity_poly.pdbx_seq_one_letter_code
_entity_poly.pdbx_strand_id
1 'polypeptide(L)'
;MPGVENPCLIAKVFLREAAKPFIRETMYNRQKHPFLAPPSTFKPNEPLQELVQDTLRSSLNKSVPFYNHAAVIHLLDQLPKMDESKRSSLDVALMKMLSAYFLQERFGLV
;
A
#
# COMPACT_ATOMS: atom_id res chain seq x y z
N MET A 1 22.62 -17.83 -21.56
CA MET A 1 23.14 -17.06 -20.41
C MET A 1 22.00 -17.02 -19.38
N PRO A 2 22.07 -17.76 -18.28
CA PRO A 2 20.99 -17.83 -17.31
C PRO A 2 20.78 -16.46 -16.66
N GLY A 3 19.51 -16.13 -16.43
CA GLY A 3 19.02 -14.78 -16.14
C GLY A 3 19.64 -14.14 -14.91
N VAL A 4 19.74 -12.82 -14.97
CA VAL A 4 20.21 -11.94 -13.90
C VAL A 4 19.35 -12.19 -12.65
N GLU A 5 19.86 -12.98 -11.72
CA GLU A 5 19.22 -13.21 -10.43
C GLU A 5 19.28 -11.91 -9.61
N ASN A 6 18.11 -11.44 -9.20
CA ASN A 6 17.94 -10.17 -8.49
C ASN A 6 18.76 -10.17 -7.18
N PRO A 7 19.82 -9.36 -7.04
CA PRO A 7 20.74 -9.42 -5.89
C PRO A 7 20.06 -9.12 -4.55
N CYS A 8 18.96 -8.36 -4.57
CA CYS A 8 18.14 -8.07 -3.40
C CYS A 8 17.41 -9.33 -2.85
N LEU A 9 16.96 -10.22 -3.73
CA LEU A 9 16.34 -11.49 -3.32
C LEU A 9 17.40 -12.43 -2.72
N ILE A 10 18.58 -12.48 -3.31
CA ILE A 10 19.72 -13.26 -2.82
C ILE A 10 20.12 -12.80 -1.41
N ALA A 11 20.34 -11.49 -1.21
CA ALA A 11 20.78 -10.95 0.07
C ALA A 11 19.80 -11.28 1.22
N LYS A 12 18.48 -11.20 0.96
CA LYS A 12 17.46 -11.51 1.97
C LYS A 12 17.45 -12.98 2.38
N VAL A 13 17.71 -13.91 1.45
CA VAL A 13 17.81 -15.35 1.74
C VAL A 13 19.04 -15.64 2.58
N PHE A 14 20.20 -15.10 2.21
CA PHE A 14 21.44 -15.27 2.96
C PHE A 14 21.35 -14.74 4.40
N LEU A 15 20.74 -13.57 4.61
CA LEU A 15 20.51 -13.03 5.95
C LEU A 15 19.61 -13.95 6.80
N ARG A 16 18.65 -14.64 6.18
CA ARG A 16 17.78 -15.60 6.88
C ARG A 16 18.54 -16.88 7.23
N GLU A 17 19.37 -17.40 6.33
CA GLU A 17 20.23 -18.56 6.62
C GLU A 17 21.24 -18.26 7.73
N ALA A 18 21.93 -17.14 7.65
CA ALA A 18 22.93 -16.74 8.65
C ALA A 18 22.31 -16.57 10.04
N ALA A 19 21.04 -16.17 10.12
CA ALA A 19 20.31 -16.02 11.38
C ALA A 19 19.79 -17.35 11.97
N LYS A 20 19.79 -18.46 11.22
CA LYS A 20 19.18 -19.75 11.62
C LYS A 20 19.62 -20.26 13.00
N PRO A 21 20.90 -20.17 13.43
CA PRO A 21 21.31 -20.60 14.77
C PRO A 21 20.73 -19.75 15.91
N PHE A 22 20.23 -18.53 15.62
CA PHE A 22 19.80 -17.55 16.61
C PHE A 22 18.28 -17.39 16.68
N ILE A 23 17.52 -18.00 15.76
CA ILE A 23 16.06 -17.91 15.70
C ILE A 23 15.43 -19.30 15.82
N ARG A 24 14.23 -19.38 16.39
CA ARG A 24 13.49 -20.65 16.48
C ARG A 24 13.06 -21.10 15.09
N GLU A 25 12.99 -22.42 14.90
CA GLU A 25 12.53 -23.05 13.65
C GLU A 25 11.16 -22.52 13.18
N THR A 26 10.27 -22.20 14.12
CA THR A 26 8.97 -21.59 13.84
C THR A 26 9.08 -20.21 13.18
N MET A 27 10.05 -19.39 13.59
CA MET A 27 10.29 -18.05 13.01
C MET A 27 11.05 -18.13 11.68
N TYR A 28 11.96 -19.10 11.55
CA TYR A 28 12.69 -19.35 10.30
C TYR A 28 11.74 -19.76 9.16
N ASN A 29 10.80 -20.67 9.43
CA ASN A 29 9.83 -21.15 8.43
C ASN A 29 8.61 -20.24 8.23
N ARG A 30 8.38 -19.27 9.11
CA ARG A 30 7.24 -18.35 9.00
C ARG A 30 7.41 -17.41 7.79
N GLN A 31 6.33 -17.30 7.00
CA GLN A 31 6.23 -16.28 5.96
C GLN A 31 6.37 -14.88 6.57
N LYS A 32 7.24 -14.05 5.99
CA LYS A 32 7.41 -12.67 6.46
C LYS A 32 6.09 -11.92 6.27
N HIS A 33 5.44 -11.57 7.37
CA HIS A 33 4.32 -10.64 7.33
C HIS A 33 4.86 -9.21 7.21
N PRO A 34 4.36 -8.40 6.27
CA PRO A 34 4.67 -6.98 6.21
C PRO A 34 4.30 -6.31 7.53
N PHE A 35 5.21 -5.52 8.07
CA PHE A 35 4.89 -4.58 9.14
C PHE A 35 4.39 -3.30 8.49
N LEU A 36 3.08 -3.10 8.52
CA LEU A 36 2.42 -1.95 7.93
C LEU A 36 2.10 -0.93 9.03
N ALA A 37 2.03 0.35 8.64
CA ALA A 37 1.48 1.36 9.52
C ALA A 37 0.01 1.02 9.85
N PRO A 38 -0.49 1.47 11.02
CA PRO A 38 -1.91 1.35 11.33
C PRO A 38 -2.76 1.94 10.20
N PRO A 39 -3.85 1.27 9.78
CA PRO A 39 -4.70 1.78 8.71
C PRO A 39 -5.24 3.16 9.03
N SER A 40 -5.03 4.10 8.12
CA SER A 40 -5.60 5.44 8.22
C SER A 40 -7.13 5.41 8.23
N THR A 41 -7.74 4.41 7.59
CA THR A 41 -9.19 4.18 7.56
C THR A 41 -9.84 3.89 8.92
N PHE A 42 -9.04 3.61 9.95
CA PHE A 42 -9.54 3.41 11.32
C PHE A 42 -9.86 4.73 12.03
N LYS A 43 -9.29 5.84 11.54
CA LYS A 43 -9.53 7.18 12.08
C LYS A 43 -10.08 8.12 10.99
N PRO A 44 -11.37 8.00 10.64
CA PRO A 44 -11.96 8.71 9.50
C PRO A 44 -11.99 10.24 9.66
N ASN A 45 -11.86 10.76 10.89
CA ASN A 45 -11.92 12.19 11.20
C ASN A 45 -10.53 12.83 11.42
N GLU A 46 -9.44 12.13 11.06
CA GLU A 46 -8.08 12.66 11.17
C GLU A 46 -7.62 13.28 9.85
N PRO A 47 -6.64 14.21 9.88
CA PRO A 47 -6.21 14.97 8.69
C PRO A 47 -5.77 14.11 7.49
N LEU A 48 -5.18 12.93 7.74
CA LEU A 48 -4.76 12.04 6.64
C LEU A 48 -5.97 11.47 5.88
N GLN A 49 -7.07 11.17 6.57
CA GLN A 49 -8.28 10.68 5.91
C GLN A 49 -9.00 11.80 5.17
N GLU A 50 -9.01 13.01 5.71
CA GLU A 50 -9.48 14.20 5.00
C GLU A 50 -8.69 14.42 3.70
N LEU A 51 -7.35 14.38 3.77
CA LEU A 51 -6.49 14.46 2.60
C LEU A 51 -6.80 13.38 1.55
N VAL A 52 -7.01 12.13 1.98
CA VAL A 52 -7.38 11.03 1.09
C VAL A 52 -8.72 11.31 0.40
N GLN A 53 -9.74 11.73 1.15
CA GLN A 53 -11.07 12.02 0.61
C GLN A 53 -11.02 13.17 -0.38
N ASP A 54 -10.41 14.29 -0.01
CA ASP A 54 -10.34 15.49 -0.84
C ASP A 54 -9.54 15.25 -2.11
N THR A 55 -8.36 14.64 -1.97
CA THR A 55 -7.48 14.39 -3.12
C THR A 55 -8.09 13.39 -4.08
N LEU A 56 -8.59 12.26 -3.57
CA LEU A 56 -9.05 11.19 -4.45
C LEU A 56 -10.42 11.47 -5.10
N ARG A 57 -11.25 12.32 -4.48
CA ARG A 57 -12.50 12.82 -5.07
C ARG A 57 -12.31 14.04 -5.98
N SER A 58 -11.18 14.73 -5.89
CA SER A 58 -10.91 15.91 -6.71
C SER A 58 -10.93 15.59 -8.20
N SER A 59 -11.40 16.55 -9.01
CA SER A 59 -11.36 16.47 -10.46
C SER A 59 -9.94 16.43 -11.03
N LEU A 60 -8.94 16.88 -10.26
CA LEU A 60 -7.51 16.78 -10.57
C LEU A 60 -7.05 15.32 -10.66
N ASN A 61 -7.78 14.39 -10.04
CA ASN A 61 -7.47 12.97 -10.03
C ASN A 61 -7.71 12.30 -11.41
N LYS A 62 -8.27 13.03 -12.39
CA LYS A 62 -8.29 12.63 -13.81
C LYS A 62 -6.90 12.63 -14.45
N SER A 63 -5.91 13.21 -13.78
CA SER A 63 -4.53 13.28 -14.28
C SER A 63 -3.81 11.92 -14.29
N VAL A 64 -4.28 10.93 -13.51
CA VAL A 64 -3.71 9.58 -13.47
C VAL A 64 -4.52 8.66 -14.39
N PRO A 65 -3.98 8.24 -15.55
CA PRO A 65 -4.78 7.69 -16.65
C PRO A 65 -5.29 6.25 -16.42
N PHE A 66 -4.76 5.53 -15.43
CA PHE A 66 -5.10 4.12 -15.19
C PHE A 66 -6.09 3.89 -14.03
N TYR A 67 -6.53 4.95 -13.33
CA TYR A 67 -7.58 4.81 -12.33
C TYR A 67 -8.94 5.21 -12.90
N ASN A 68 -9.93 4.32 -12.76
CA ASN A 68 -11.33 4.67 -13.00
C ASN A 68 -11.84 5.56 -11.86
N HIS A 69 -11.89 6.86 -12.11
CA HIS A 69 -12.31 7.85 -11.11
C HIS A 69 -13.69 7.58 -10.51
N ALA A 70 -14.67 7.12 -11.31
CA ALA A 70 -15.99 6.79 -10.81
C ALA A 70 -15.95 5.60 -9.84
N ALA A 71 -15.12 4.59 -10.14
CA ALA A 71 -14.91 3.44 -9.25
C ALA A 71 -14.20 3.86 -7.95
N VAL A 72 -13.26 4.83 -8.02
CA VAL A 72 -12.59 5.38 -6.83
C VAL A 72 -13.59 6.12 -5.94
N ILE A 73 -14.43 7.00 -6.49
CA ILE A 73 -15.47 7.70 -5.71
C ILE A 73 -16.41 6.68 -5.05
N HIS A 74 -16.88 5.70 -5.82
CA HIS A 74 -17.75 4.65 -5.29
C HIS A 74 -17.09 3.85 -4.17
N LEU A 75 -15.80 3.51 -4.30
CA LEU A 75 -15.04 2.87 -3.23
C LEU A 75 -15.01 3.73 -1.96
N LEU A 76 -14.74 5.03 -2.10
CA LEU A 76 -14.70 5.98 -0.98
C LEU A 76 -16.07 6.14 -0.29
N ASP A 77 -17.17 6.12 -1.05
CA ASP A 77 -18.54 6.16 -0.51
C ASP A 77 -18.91 4.88 0.25
N GLN A 78 -18.29 3.76 -0.09
CA GLN A 78 -18.50 2.49 0.58
C GLN A 78 -17.65 2.30 1.83
N LEU A 79 -16.49 2.96 1.95
CA LEU A 79 -15.57 2.80 3.08
C LEU A 79 -16.26 2.87 4.46
N PRO A 80 -17.14 3.85 4.76
CA PRO A 80 -17.80 3.93 6.08
C PRO A 80 -18.74 2.76 6.38
N LYS A 81 -19.19 2.04 5.33
CA LYS A 81 -20.13 0.91 5.43
C LYS A 81 -19.41 -0.44 5.54
N MET A 82 -18.08 -0.45 5.39
CA MET A 82 -17.28 -1.67 5.44
C MET A 82 -16.88 -2.05 6.87
N ASP A 83 -16.78 -3.35 7.12
CA ASP A 83 -16.16 -3.87 8.33
C ASP A 83 -14.68 -3.45 8.43
N GLU A 84 -14.14 -3.50 9.63
CA GLU A 84 -12.76 -3.06 9.93
C GLU A 84 -11.71 -3.83 9.14
N SER A 85 -11.91 -5.14 8.94
CA SER A 85 -10.99 -6.00 8.19
C SER A 85 -10.88 -5.55 6.72
N LYS A 86 -12.02 -5.30 6.07
CA LYS A 86 -12.07 -4.78 4.69
C LYS A 86 -11.44 -3.39 4.61
N ARG A 87 -11.75 -2.49 5.54
CA ARG A 87 -11.13 -1.15 5.61
C ARG A 87 -9.61 -1.22 5.73
N SER A 88 -9.11 -2.11 6.59
CA SER A 88 -7.68 -2.35 6.78
C SER A 88 -7.01 -2.85 5.49
N SER A 89 -7.64 -3.82 4.81
CA SER A 89 -7.09 -4.39 3.58
C SER A 89 -6.98 -3.38 2.42
N LEU A 90 -7.84 -2.36 2.40
CA LEU A 90 -7.89 -1.34 1.35
C LEU A 90 -6.92 -0.19 1.60
N ASP A 91 -6.44 0.00 2.83
CA ASP A 91 -5.63 1.15 3.21
C ASP A 91 -4.36 1.29 2.36
N VAL A 92 -3.65 0.17 2.12
CA VAL A 92 -2.46 0.15 1.26
C VAL A 92 -2.79 0.58 -0.18
N ALA A 93 -3.96 0.21 -0.70
CA ALA A 93 -4.37 0.62 -2.04
C ALA A 93 -4.68 2.13 -2.10
N LEU A 94 -5.36 2.67 -1.08
CA LEU A 94 -5.64 4.11 -0.96
C LEU A 94 -4.34 4.92 -0.86
N MET A 95 -3.37 4.48 -0.06
CA MET A 95 -2.06 5.12 0.06
C MET A 95 -1.29 5.12 -1.27
N LYS A 96 -1.39 4.04 -2.04
CA LYS A 96 -0.78 3.96 -3.38
C LYS A 96 -1.45 4.90 -4.38
N MET A 97 -2.79 4.97 -4.38
CA MET A 97 -3.53 5.91 -5.22
C MET A 97 -3.14 7.36 -4.91
N LEU A 98 -3.09 7.70 -3.62
CA LEU A 98 -2.69 9.03 -3.16
C LEU A 98 -1.25 9.36 -3.58
N SER A 99 -0.33 8.39 -3.45
CA SER A 99 1.05 8.55 -3.89
C SER A 99 1.16 8.75 -5.40
N ALA A 100 0.43 7.96 -6.19
CA ALA A 100 0.40 8.09 -7.65
C ALA A 100 -0.13 9.46 -8.08
N TYR A 101 -1.19 9.96 -7.42
CA TYR A 101 -1.68 11.32 -7.65
C TYR A 101 -0.59 12.35 -7.41
N PHE A 102 0.09 12.33 -6.26
CA PHE A 102 1.13 13.32 -5.97
C PHE A 102 2.34 13.21 -6.91
N LEU A 103 2.71 12.00 -7.31
CA LEU A 103 3.76 11.78 -8.30
C LEU A 103 3.38 12.39 -9.65
N GLN A 104 2.11 12.26 -10.05
CA GLN A 104 1.63 12.87 -11.27
C GLN A 104 1.55 14.39 -11.16
N GLU A 105 0.91 14.91 -10.11
CA GLU A 105 0.70 16.33 -9.88
C GLU A 105 2.02 17.11 -9.80
N ARG A 106 3.02 16.57 -9.08
CA ARG A 106 4.27 17.29 -8.85
C ARG A 106 5.35 17.04 -9.88
N PHE A 107 5.35 15.87 -10.52
CA PHE A 107 6.46 15.44 -11.36
C PHE A 107 6.04 14.94 -12.74
N GLY A 108 4.74 14.73 -13.01
CA GLY A 108 4.27 14.24 -14.31
C GLY A 108 4.75 12.81 -14.64
N LEU A 109 4.97 11.98 -13.60
CA LEU A 109 5.65 10.68 -13.73
C LEU A 109 4.73 9.49 -14.03
N VAL A 110 3.41 9.69 -14.07
CA VAL A 110 2.43 8.59 -13.95
C VAL A 110 1.32 8.74 -14.98
#